data_AF-A0A2E7F6I4-F1
#
_entry.id   AF-A0A2E7F6I4-F1
#
_cell.length_a   1.000
_cell.length_b   1.000
_cell.length_c   1.000
_cell.angle_alpha   90.00
_cell.angle_beta   90.00
_cell.angle_gamma   90.00
#
_symmetry.space_group_name_H-M   'P 1'
#
loop_
_entity.id
_entity.type
_entity.pdbx_description
1 polymer ?
#
loop_
_entity_poly.entity_id
_entity_poly.type
_entity_poly.pdbx_seq_one_letter_code
_entity_poly.pdbx_strand_id
1 'polypeptide(L)' 'MNVISINERELGGSVEINFIPIQHGNVPETCAHITDATADVGRKPIINIADGLPKIIRWYREFCTA' A
#
# COMPACT_ATOMS: atom_id res chain seq x y z
N MET A 1 3.38 -8.96 -5.34
CA MET A 1 3.07 -8.61 -3.94
C MET A 1 1.58 -8.35 -3.87
N ASN A 2 0.82 -9.09 -3.06
CA ASN A 2 -0.64 -8.92 -2.95
C ASN A 2 -0.98 -8.11 -1.69
N VAL A 3 -1.44 -6.87 -1.87
CA VAL A 3 -1.85 -5.96 -0.78
C VAL A 3 -3.01 -6.56 0.03
N ILE A 4 -3.93 -7.27 -0.63
CA ILE A 4 -5.11 -7.85 0.01
C ILE A 4 -4.68 -8.92 1.01
N SER A 5 -3.75 -9.81 0.63
CA SER A 5 -3.27 -10.87 1.51
C SER A 5 -2.59 -10.36 2.78
N ILE A 6 -1.93 -9.19 2.72
CA ILE A 6 -1.38 -8.55 3.92
C ILE A 6 -2.52 -8.07 4.82
N ASN A 7 -3.57 -7.47 4.25
CA ASN A 7 -4.73 -7.03 5.04
C ASN A 7 -5.44 -8.21 5.71
N GLU A 8 -5.67 -9.32 5.00
CA GLU A 8 -6.30 -10.52 5.58
C GLU A 8 -5.53 -11.04 6.80
N ARG A 9 -4.19 -11.09 6.68
CA ARG A 9 -3.31 -11.49 7.78
C ARG A 9 -3.41 -10.54 8.98
N GLU A 10 -3.34 -9.23 8.76
CA GLU A 10 -3.32 -8.23 9.83
C GLU A 10 -4.69 -8.00 10.47
N LEU A 11 -5.78 -8.28 9.74
CA LEU A 11 -7.15 -8.16 10.25
C LEU A 11 -7.67 -9.48 10.86
N GLY A 12 -6.99 -10.60 10.64
CA GLY A 12 -7.30 -11.88 11.27
C GLY A 12 -8.44 -12.65 10.61
N GLY A 13 -8.70 -12.40 9.32
CA GLY A 13 -9.79 -13.06 8.58
C GLY A 13 -9.79 -12.70 7.10
N SER A 14 -10.60 -13.42 6.33
CA SER A 14 -10.81 -13.13 4.92
C SER A 14 -11.46 -11.75 4.75
N VAL A 15 -10.97 -10.99 3.77
CA VAL A 15 -11.54 -9.68 3.42
C VAL A 15 -12.63 -9.92 2.38
N GLU A 16 -13.81 -9.35 2.62
CA GLU A 16 -14.86 -9.32 1.61
C GLU A 16 -14.49 -8.32 0.51
N ILE A 17 -14.32 -8.80 -0.72
CA ILE A 17 -13.96 -7.95 -1.86
C ILE A 17 -15.20 -7.67 -2.69
N ASN A 18 -15.59 -6.39 -2.75
CA ASN A 18 -16.59 -5.91 -3.69
C ASN A 18 -15.90 -5.30 -4.92
N PHE A 19 -15.90 -6.03 -6.05
CA PHE A 19 -15.34 -5.55 -7.30
C PHE A 19 -16.28 -4.53 -7.95
N ILE A 20 -15.88 -3.26 -7.97
CA ILE A 20 -16.60 -2.18 -8.63
C ILE A 20 -15.91 -1.76 -9.94
N PRO A 21 -16.64 -1.12 -10.89
CA PRO A 21 -16.03 -0.62 -12.12
C PRO A 21 -14.87 0.35 -11.86
N ILE A 22 -13.91 0.37 -12.78
CA ILE A 22 -12.79 1.31 -12.73
C ILE A 22 -13.32 2.75 -12.72
N GLN A 23 -12.87 3.52 -11.72
CA GLN A 23 -13.26 4.91 -11.58
C GLN A 23 -12.64 5.77 -12.69
N HIS A 24 -13.36 6.80 -13.14
CA HIS A 24 -12.87 7.72 -14.14
C HIS A 24 -11.58 8.43 -13.65
N GLY A 25 -10.53 8.43 -14.47
CA GLY A 25 -9.22 8.98 -14.10
C GLY A 25 -8.21 7.97 -13.54
N ASN A 26 -8.65 6.76 -13.16
CA ASN A 26 -7.71 5.68 -12.87
C ASN A 26 -7.10 5.14 -14.16
N VAL A 27 -5.82 4.80 -14.08
CA VAL A 27 -5.12 4.03 -15.12
C VAL A 27 -4.87 2.60 -14.62
N PRO A 28 -4.76 1.60 -15.51
CA PRO A 28 -4.58 0.21 -15.10
C PRO A 28 -3.30 -0.05 -14.30
N GLU A 29 -2.21 0.65 -14.62
CA GLU A 29 -0.91 0.49 -13.98
C GLU A 29 -0.10 1.78 -14.01
N THR A 30 0.65 2.03 -12.94
CA THR A 30 1.66 3.11 -12.88
C THR A 30 2.89 2.63 -12.12
N CYS A 31 4.07 3.00 -12.60
CA CYS A 31 5.33 2.80 -11.88
C CYS A 31 6.27 3.96 -12.19
N ALA A 32 6.91 4.53 -11.17
CA ALA A 32 7.84 5.63 -11.33
C ALA A 32 9.23 5.12 -11.75
N HIS A 33 9.80 5.72 -12.79
CA HIS A 33 11.23 5.61 -13.05
C HIS A 33 11.97 6.59 -12.13
N ILE A 34 12.82 6.08 -11.22
CA ILE A 34 13.38 6.87 -10.12
C ILE A 34 14.87 7.19 -10.27
N THR A 35 15.49 6.89 -11.41
CA THR A 35 16.95 7.05 -11.61
C THR A 35 17.41 8.48 -11.35
N ASP A 36 16.77 9.46 -11.99
CA ASP A 36 17.16 10.88 -11.90
C ASP A 36 16.93 11.42 -10.49
N ALA A 37 15.74 11.18 -9.92
CA ALA A 37 15.42 11.59 -8.55
C ALA A 37 16.38 10.97 -7.51
N THR A 38 16.82 9.72 -7.73
CA THR A 38 17.80 9.06 -6.87
C THR A 38 19.17 9.72 -7.01
N ALA A 39 19.58 10.10 -8.22
CA ALA A 39 20.86 10.78 -8.46
C ALA A 39 20.88 12.19 -7.84
N ASP A 40 19.79 12.95 -7.98
CA ASP A 40 19.70 14.34 -7.52
C ASP A 40 19.56 14.44 -5.98
N VAL A 41 18.77 13.55 -5.37
CA VAL A 41 18.42 13.62 -3.93
C VAL A 41 19.23 12.64 -3.08
N GLY A 42 19.89 11.65 -3.71
CA GLY A 42 20.69 10.64 -3.01
C GLY A 42 19.85 9.68 -2.15
N ARG A 43 18.54 9.55 -2.41
CA ARG A 43 17.62 8.71 -1.64
C ARG A 43 16.77 7.84 -2.55
N LYS A 44 16.46 6.63 -2.06
CA LYS A 44 15.53 5.68 -2.68
C LYS A 44 14.62 5.06 -1.61
N PRO A 45 13.40 4.63 -1.97
CA PRO A 45 12.57 3.85 -1.06
C PRO A 45 13.27 2.53 -0.70
N ILE A 46 13.33 2.23 0.61
CA ILE A 46 13.96 1.00 1.14
C ILE A 46 12.99 0.11 1.90
N ILE A 47 11.79 0.61 2.21
CA ILE A 47 10.78 -0.12 2.96
C ILE A 47 9.90 -0.88 1.97
N ASN A 48 9.84 -2.20 2.09
CA ASN A 48 8.94 -3.00 1.27
C ASN A 48 7.49 -2.81 1.74
N ILE A 49 6.54 -3.06 0.84
CA ILE A 49 5.11 -3.01 1.18
C ILE A 49 4.77 -3.96 2.35
N ALA A 50 5.38 -5.15 2.40
CA ALA A 50 5.17 -6.12 3.48
C ALA A 50 5.62 -5.61 4.86
N ASP A 51 6.56 -4.66 4.90
CA ASP A 51 7.08 -4.09 6.15
C ASP A 51 6.34 -2.79 6.54
N GLY A 52 5.91 -2.01 5.54
CA GLY A 52 5.26 -0.71 5.72
C GLY A 52 3.75 -0.80 5.97
N LEU A 53 3.06 -1.66 5.23
CA LEU A 53 1.60 -1.75 5.27
C LEU A 53 1.05 -2.17 6.66
N PRO A 54 1.64 -3.14 7.40
CA PRO A 54 1.20 -3.46 8.75
C PRO A 54 1.25 -2.26 9.72
N LYS A 55 2.24 -1.37 9.56
CA LYS A 55 2.39 -0.18 10.41
C LYS A 55 1.25 0.82 10.17
N ILE A 56 0.82 0.98 8.91
CA ILE A 56 -0.31 1.83 8.54
C ILE A 56 -1.61 1.26 9.12
N ILE A 57 -1.83 -0.05 8.98
CA ILE A 57 -3.01 -0.73 9.54
C ILE A 57 -3.08 -0.53 11.05
N ARG A 58 -1.95 -0.75 11.75
CA ARG A 58 -1.86 -0.52 13.19
C ARG A 58 -2.20 0.92 13.58
N TRP A 59 -1.56 1.89 12.93
CA TRP A 59 -1.80 3.32 13.17
C TRP A 59 -3.28 3.69 12.98
N TYR A 60 -3.89 3.23 11.89
CA TYR A 60 -5.29 3.53 11.60
C TYR A 60 -6.24 2.96 12.66
N ARG A 61 -5.99 1.70 13.09
CA ARG A 61 -6.77 1.07 14.17
C ARG A 61 -6.65 1.85 15.48
N GLU A 62 -5.43 2.24 15.87
CA GLU A 62 -5.19 3.04 17.07
C GLU A 62 -5.92 4.38 17.00
N PHE A 63 -5.88 5.06 15.84
CA PHE A 63 -6.57 6.32 15.60
C PHE A 63 -8.09 6.20 15.72
N CYS A 64 -8.70 5.15 15.19
CA CYS A 64 -10.17 4.97 15.25
C CYS A 64 -10.68 4.49 16.62
N THR A 65 -9.81 3.97 17.48
CA THR A 65 -10.18 3.55 18.84
C THR A 65 -9.97 4.63 19.90
N ALA A 66 -9.39 5.79 19.52
CA ALA A 66 -9.26 6.97 20.37
C ALA A 66 -10.49 7.88 20.26
#